data_AF-A0A094EWP4-F1
#
_entry.id   AF-A0A094EWP4-F1
#
_cell.length_a   1.000
_cell.length_b   1.000
_cell.length_c   1.000
_cell.angle_alpha   90.00
_cell.angle_beta   90.00
_cell.angle_gamma   90.00
#
_symmetry.space_group_name_H-M   'P 1'
#
loop_
_entity.id
_entity.type
_entity.pdbx_description
1 polymer ?
#
loop_
_entity_poly.entity_id
_entity_poly.type
_entity_poly.pdbx_seq_one_letter_code
_entity_poly.pdbx_strand_id
1 'polypeptide(L)'
;MSDRNRSTGYRVSVTRNIHFVDGQNDEIGGAWQNGALTWSEMAEWMEITFQTPINGYAPFPCLEPGDPVRPLAQHGPVIIMQGNDNIITPGFYVILSPQGNEVKIPINQENPIPRTTSRATSSEMDNHTKTFRNRVRTRDGRCVITRTGPIGGDFIRLSAAHIFPIAHLGMWKSESWHRQITDDKYDGESGINSVQNGILLRSDVHDLFDTFYIAVNPDRDYKTYCFLNDPTLDNLIMFRATNTVDKYQPCRALLKHLFKMCVLLNMKGRTGYPVWDEDIPPGCDDMTEVSRSKEGKLRLETILAGKLNSSLA
;
A
#
# COMPACT_ATOMS: atom_id res chain seq x y z
N MET A 1 0.07 -49.18 11.13
CA MET A 1 -0.02 -48.43 9.86
C MET A 1 -0.30 -46.98 10.20
N SER A 2 0.52 -46.10 9.63
CA SER A 2 0.76 -44.73 10.03
C SER A 2 -0.29 -43.74 9.53
N ASP A 3 -0.85 -42.93 10.42
CA ASP A 3 -1.46 -41.62 10.11
C ASP A 3 -0.84 -40.53 10.98
N ARG A 4 0.47 -40.33 10.82
CA ARG A 4 1.19 -39.15 11.34
C ARG A 4 2.03 -38.58 10.22
N ASN A 5 1.45 -37.68 9.41
CA ASN A 5 2.13 -36.59 8.69
C ASN A 5 1.16 -35.86 7.73
N ARG A 6 0.39 -34.93 8.27
CA ARG A 6 -0.02 -33.73 7.54
C ARG A 6 0.12 -32.56 8.50
N SER A 7 1.35 -32.09 8.73
CA SER A 7 1.50 -30.72 9.22
C SER A 7 1.34 -29.82 8.00
N THR A 8 0.09 -29.47 7.68
CA THR A 8 -0.18 -28.30 6.86
C THR A 8 0.45 -27.12 7.59
N GLY A 9 1.48 -26.51 7.02
CA GLY A 9 2.10 -25.35 7.65
C GLY A 9 1.09 -24.20 7.74
N TYR A 10 1.43 -23.19 8.54
CA TYR A 10 0.58 -22.02 8.73
C TYR A 10 0.35 -21.28 7.40
N ARG A 11 -0.89 -20.84 7.16
CA ARG A 11 -1.28 -20.04 5.99
C ARG A 11 -1.98 -18.78 6.46
N VAL A 12 -1.73 -17.67 5.76
CA VAL A 12 -2.49 -16.45 6.03
C VAL A 12 -3.84 -16.51 5.30
N SER A 13 -4.91 -16.13 5.99
CA SER A 13 -6.26 -16.05 5.43
C SER A 13 -6.50 -14.77 4.58
N VAL A 14 -5.65 -14.51 3.59
CA VAL A 14 -5.83 -13.44 2.60
C VAL A 14 -5.63 -13.95 1.18
N THR A 15 -6.38 -13.41 0.22
CA THR A 15 -6.27 -13.81 -1.19
C THR A 15 -4.95 -13.36 -1.80
N ARG A 16 -4.18 -14.32 -2.32
CA ARG A 16 -2.87 -14.13 -2.95
C ARG A 16 -2.69 -15.16 -4.05
N ASN A 17 -1.73 -14.93 -4.93
CA ASN A 17 -1.32 -15.88 -5.95
C ASN A 17 0.20 -16.13 -5.96
N ILE A 18 0.96 -15.40 -5.13
CA ILE A 18 2.35 -15.66 -4.80
C ILE A 18 2.46 -15.93 -3.30
N HIS A 19 3.05 -17.05 -2.95
CA HIS A 19 3.23 -17.48 -1.57
C HIS A 19 4.70 -17.79 -1.30
N PHE A 20 5.22 -17.21 -0.22
CA PHE A 20 6.56 -17.49 0.30
C PHE A 20 6.42 -18.26 1.60
N VAL A 21 6.97 -19.48 1.63
CA VAL A 21 7.00 -20.35 2.80
C VAL A 21 8.43 -20.56 3.30
N ASP A 22 8.60 -20.83 4.58
CA ASP A 22 9.90 -21.25 5.14
C ASP A 22 10.13 -22.77 5.00
N GLY A 23 11.27 -23.25 5.52
CA GLY A 23 11.62 -24.67 5.50
C GLY A 23 10.68 -25.56 6.32
N GLN A 24 9.95 -24.99 7.28
CA GLN A 24 8.90 -25.65 8.05
C GLN A 24 7.53 -25.62 7.37
N ASN A 25 7.48 -25.07 6.14
CA ASN A 25 6.26 -24.89 5.35
C ASN A 25 5.31 -23.84 5.93
N ASP A 26 5.74 -22.95 6.82
CA ASP A 26 4.91 -21.84 7.29
C ASP A 26 4.97 -20.67 6.31
N GLU A 27 3.81 -20.07 5.98
CA GLU A 27 3.76 -18.90 5.10
C GLU A 27 4.31 -17.67 5.82
N ILE A 28 5.42 -17.15 5.31
CA ILE A 28 6.15 -16.00 5.86
C ILE A 28 5.94 -14.72 5.05
N GLY A 29 5.35 -14.84 3.86
CA GLY A 29 4.98 -13.68 3.06
C GLY A 29 4.29 -14.06 1.75
N GLY A 30 3.85 -13.06 1.00
CA GLY A 30 3.20 -13.28 -0.29
C GLY A 30 2.34 -12.11 -0.70
N ALA A 31 1.96 -12.06 -1.97
CA ALA A 31 1.14 -10.98 -2.50
C ALA A 31 0.26 -11.48 -3.65
N TRP A 32 -0.72 -10.67 -4.02
CA TRP A 32 -1.34 -10.77 -5.32
C TRP A 32 -0.51 -10.00 -6.36
N GLN A 33 -0.40 -10.54 -7.57
CA GLN A 33 0.17 -9.86 -8.73
C GLN A 33 -0.68 -10.09 -9.98
N ASN A 34 -0.79 -9.10 -10.88
CA ASN A 34 -1.66 -9.17 -12.05
C ASN A 34 -0.93 -9.46 -13.38
N GLY A 35 0.24 -10.10 -13.32
CA GLY A 35 0.97 -10.62 -14.48
C GLY A 35 2.12 -9.75 -14.97
N ALA A 36 2.53 -8.71 -14.22
CA ALA A 36 3.59 -7.78 -14.63
C ALA A 36 4.67 -7.55 -13.56
N LEU A 37 4.62 -8.28 -12.44
CA LEU A 37 5.59 -8.17 -11.37
C LEU A 37 6.82 -9.02 -11.71
N THR A 38 8.01 -8.40 -11.74
CA THR A 38 9.27 -9.11 -12.01
C THR A 38 9.96 -9.57 -10.73
N TRP A 39 10.93 -10.49 -10.85
CA TRP A 39 11.77 -10.88 -9.72
C TRP A 39 12.62 -9.73 -9.17
N SER A 40 13.08 -8.83 -10.02
CA SER A 40 13.79 -7.61 -9.64
C SER A 40 12.93 -6.68 -8.79
N GLU A 41 11.63 -6.56 -9.11
CA GLU A 41 10.66 -5.79 -8.31
C GLU A 41 10.29 -6.51 -7.01
N MET A 42 10.14 -7.84 -7.04
CA MET A 42 9.90 -8.62 -5.83
C MET A 42 11.09 -8.61 -4.87
N ALA A 43 12.33 -8.55 -5.36
CA ALA A 43 13.50 -8.38 -4.51
C ALA A 43 13.38 -7.11 -3.64
N GLU A 44 12.98 -6.00 -4.25
CA GLU A 44 12.70 -4.74 -3.55
C GLU A 44 11.57 -4.92 -2.52
N TRP A 45 10.53 -5.69 -2.85
CA TRP A 45 9.42 -5.96 -1.92
C TRP A 45 9.84 -6.81 -0.74
N MET A 46 10.70 -7.81 -0.99
CA MET A 46 11.26 -8.67 0.05
C MET A 46 12.23 -7.91 0.95
N GLU A 47 13.04 -6.99 0.43
CA GLU A 47 13.89 -6.09 1.24
C GLU A 47 13.09 -5.20 2.19
N ILE A 48 11.88 -4.78 1.78
CA ILE A 48 10.96 -4.04 2.64
C ILE A 48 10.37 -4.95 3.75
N THR A 49 10.09 -6.21 3.40
CA THR A 49 9.31 -7.14 4.22
C THR A 49 10.16 -7.92 5.21
N PHE A 50 11.35 -8.36 4.81
CA PHE A 50 12.23 -9.23 5.58
C PHE A 50 13.38 -8.43 6.17
N GLN A 51 13.71 -8.69 7.44
CA GLN A 51 14.83 -8.05 8.12
C GLN A 51 16.17 -8.66 7.73
N THR A 52 16.17 -9.90 7.23
CA THR A 52 17.35 -10.53 6.66
C THR A 52 17.75 -9.79 5.38
N PRO A 53 19.04 -9.47 5.16
CA PRO A 53 19.51 -8.90 3.91
C PRO A 53 19.19 -9.80 2.70
N ILE A 54 18.93 -9.20 1.54
CA ILE A 54 18.48 -9.89 0.31
C ILE A 54 19.43 -11.00 -0.17
N ASN A 55 20.71 -10.94 0.16
CA ASN A 55 21.71 -11.95 -0.19
C ASN A 55 21.79 -13.11 0.82
N GLY A 56 21.07 -13.02 1.94
CA GLY A 56 21.00 -14.05 2.97
C GLY A 56 19.98 -15.15 2.68
N TYR A 57 19.13 -14.98 1.67
CA TYR A 57 18.11 -15.94 1.27
C TYR A 57 17.84 -15.90 -0.24
N ALA A 58 17.18 -16.92 -0.74
CA ALA A 58 16.71 -17.01 -2.11
C ALA A 58 15.40 -17.82 -2.19
N PRO A 59 14.49 -17.47 -3.11
CA PRO A 59 13.31 -18.28 -3.39
C PRO A 59 13.66 -19.47 -4.28
N PHE A 60 13.00 -20.59 -4.02
CA PHE A 60 13.03 -21.80 -4.84
C PHE A 60 11.59 -22.18 -5.15
N PRO A 61 11.22 -22.42 -6.42
CA PRO A 61 9.83 -22.75 -6.77
C PRO A 61 9.48 -24.12 -6.21
N CYS A 62 8.34 -24.25 -5.53
CA CYS A 62 7.85 -25.55 -5.08
C CYS A 62 7.42 -26.37 -6.29
N LEU A 63 7.78 -27.67 -6.33
CA LEU A 63 7.45 -28.56 -7.44
C LEU A 63 6.13 -29.30 -7.25
N GLU A 64 5.62 -29.32 -6.02
CA GLU A 64 4.34 -29.94 -5.69
C GLU A 64 3.19 -29.11 -6.27
N PRO A 65 2.16 -29.75 -6.85
CA PRO A 65 1.00 -29.04 -7.37
C PRO A 65 0.15 -28.49 -6.22
N GLY A 66 -0.19 -27.20 -6.28
CA GLY A 66 -1.02 -26.54 -5.28
C GLY A 66 -0.25 -26.18 -4.01
N ASP A 67 -0.91 -26.34 -2.86
CA ASP A 67 -0.32 -26.06 -1.55
C ASP A 67 0.73 -27.14 -1.19
N PRO A 68 2.02 -26.77 -1.00
CA PRO A 68 3.10 -27.74 -0.79
C PRO A 68 2.98 -28.44 0.56
N VAL A 69 3.47 -29.69 0.60
CA VAL A 69 3.55 -30.50 1.84
C VAL A 69 4.99 -30.60 2.31
N ARG A 70 5.95 -30.65 1.39
CA ARG A 70 7.39 -30.82 1.66
C ARG A 70 8.22 -29.83 0.83
N PRO A 71 8.01 -28.51 1.00
CA PRO A 71 8.70 -27.49 0.21
C PRO A 71 10.23 -27.57 0.31
N LEU A 72 10.78 -27.92 1.48
CA LEU A 72 12.22 -28.09 1.69
C LEU A 72 12.83 -29.27 0.90
N ALA A 73 12.05 -30.32 0.63
CA ALA A 73 12.54 -31.51 -0.06
C ALA A 73 12.19 -31.53 -1.56
N GLN A 74 11.17 -30.77 -1.98
CA GLN A 74 10.61 -30.79 -3.33
C GLN A 74 10.51 -29.38 -3.90
N HIS A 75 11.67 -28.77 -4.14
CA HIS A 75 11.78 -27.48 -4.79
C HIS A 75 12.68 -27.54 -6.03
N GLY A 76 12.47 -26.62 -6.95
CA GLY A 76 13.28 -26.44 -8.14
C GLY A 76 14.60 -25.72 -7.85
N PRO A 77 15.28 -25.22 -8.90
CA PRO A 77 16.54 -24.50 -8.73
C PRO A 77 16.35 -23.15 -8.04
N VAL A 78 17.44 -22.63 -7.47
CA VAL A 78 17.49 -21.29 -6.88
C VAL A 78 17.10 -20.23 -7.91
N ILE A 79 16.34 -19.23 -7.47
CA ILE A 79 16.01 -18.07 -8.29
C ILE A 79 16.88 -16.90 -7.85
N ILE A 80 17.71 -16.40 -8.78
CA ILE A 80 18.45 -15.16 -8.60
C ILE A 80 17.50 -14.00 -8.90
N MET A 81 17.19 -13.18 -7.90
CA MET A 81 16.19 -12.12 -8.04
C MET A 81 16.77 -10.79 -8.56
N GLN A 82 17.98 -10.43 -8.11
CA GLN A 82 18.60 -9.15 -8.48
C GLN A 82 18.86 -9.08 -9.99
N GLY A 83 18.34 -8.03 -10.64
CA GLY A 83 18.46 -7.84 -12.09
C GLY A 83 17.67 -8.84 -12.94
N ASN A 84 16.78 -9.62 -12.32
CA ASN A 84 15.94 -10.59 -13.03
C ASN A 84 14.60 -9.95 -13.42
N ASP A 85 14.49 -9.54 -14.68
CA ASP A 85 13.28 -8.91 -15.21
C ASP A 85 12.24 -9.92 -15.72
N ASN A 86 12.44 -11.22 -15.46
CA ASN A 86 11.40 -12.21 -15.74
C ASN A 86 10.22 -12.00 -14.81
N ILE A 87 9.02 -12.09 -15.38
CA ILE A 87 7.76 -12.05 -14.64
C ILE A 87 7.68 -13.25 -13.71
N ILE A 88 7.24 -13.02 -12.48
CA ILE A 88 7.07 -14.07 -11.48
C ILE A 88 5.87 -14.93 -11.87
N THR A 89 6.01 -16.24 -11.76
CA THR A 89 4.90 -17.17 -11.97
C THR A 89 4.08 -17.29 -10.69
N PRO A 90 2.74 -17.20 -10.74
CA PRO A 90 1.88 -17.56 -9.61
C PRO A 90 2.22 -18.95 -9.04
N GLY A 91 2.30 -19.07 -7.71
CA GLY A 91 2.62 -20.32 -7.03
C GLY A 91 3.32 -20.15 -5.68
N PHE A 92 3.81 -21.28 -5.18
CA PHE A 92 4.54 -21.35 -3.91
C PHE A 92 6.04 -21.37 -4.14
N TYR A 93 6.75 -20.64 -3.28
CA TYR A 93 8.20 -20.54 -3.27
C TYR A 93 8.70 -20.77 -1.85
N VAL A 94 9.61 -21.71 -1.67
CA VAL A 94 10.30 -21.88 -0.38
C VAL A 94 11.47 -20.91 -0.30
N ILE A 95 11.59 -20.22 0.82
CA ILE A 95 12.70 -19.31 1.10
C ILE A 95 13.76 -20.06 1.91
N LEU A 96 14.92 -20.23 1.30
CA LEU A 96 16.09 -20.93 1.86
C LEU A 96 17.32 -20.03 1.76
N SER A 97 18.44 -20.43 2.36
CA SER A 97 19.72 -19.81 2.04
C SER A 97 20.05 -20.02 0.55
N PRO A 98 20.94 -19.22 -0.06
CA PRO A 98 21.35 -19.43 -1.45
C PRO A 98 21.94 -20.83 -1.73
N GLN A 99 22.39 -21.55 -0.69
CA GLN A 99 22.90 -22.91 -0.75
C GLN A 99 21.81 -23.98 -0.55
N GLY A 100 20.54 -23.58 -0.39
CA GLY A 100 19.41 -24.48 -0.18
C GLY A 100 19.23 -24.98 1.25
N ASN A 101 19.86 -24.34 2.24
CA ASN A 101 19.66 -24.70 3.65
C ASN A 101 18.53 -23.89 4.26
N GLU A 102 17.87 -24.44 5.28
CA GLU A 102 16.86 -23.71 6.04
C GLU A 102 17.46 -22.44 6.67
N VAL A 103 16.70 -21.34 6.62
CA VAL A 103 17.09 -20.05 7.15
C VAL A 103 15.89 -19.43 7.86
N LYS A 104 16.14 -18.81 9.01
CA LYS A 104 15.11 -18.03 9.70
C LYS A 104 15.01 -16.66 9.04
N ILE A 105 13.81 -16.26 8.66
CA ILE A 105 13.53 -14.96 8.03
C ILE A 105 12.65 -14.13 8.95
N PRO A 106 13.22 -13.26 9.81
CA PRO A 106 12.43 -12.37 10.62
C PRO A 106 11.67 -11.37 9.74
N ILE A 107 10.37 -11.26 9.97
CA ILE A 107 9.49 -10.36 9.24
C ILE A 107 9.49 -8.99 9.92
N ASN A 108 9.54 -7.91 9.14
CA ASN A 108 9.43 -6.54 9.62
C ASN A 108 8.04 -6.28 10.24
N GLN A 109 7.99 -5.90 11.51
CA GLN A 109 6.74 -5.73 12.24
C GLN A 109 6.10 -4.34 12.10
N GLU A 110 6.73 -3.38 11.39
CA GLU A 110 6.11 -2.07 11.12
C GLU A 110 4.78 -2.22 10.39
N ASN A 111 3.76 -1.42 10.74
CA ASN A 111 2.48 -1.40 10.04
C ASN A 111 2.13 0.03 9.62
N PRO A 112 1.41 0.20 8.50
CA PRO A 112 0.87 1.50 8.15
C PRO A 112 -0.02 2.04 9.26
N ILE A 113 -0.02 3.36 9.36
CA ILE A 113 -0.97 4.06 10.20
C ILE A 113 -2.35 3.97 9.52
N PRO A 114 -3.43 3.65 10.26
CA PRO A 114 -4.75 3.50 9.66
C PRO A 114 -5.28 4.79 9.01
N ARG A 115 -6.00 4.67 7.89
CA ARG A 115 -6.50 5.79 7.09
C ARG A 115 -7.98 5.66 6.76
N THR A 116 -8.82 6.58 7.23
CA THR A 116 -10.27 6.56 6.96
C THR A 116 -10.60 7.12 5.59
N THR A 117 -11.46 6.40 4.87
CA THR A 117 -12.13 6.82 3.63
C THR A 117 -13.20 7.89 3.90
N SER A 118 -12.86 8.96 4.62
CA SER A 118 -13.81 10.00 5.01
C SER A 118 -13.89 11.07 3.91
N ARG A 119 -14.93 11.01 3.07
CA ARG A 119 -15.18 12.04 2.04
C ARG A 119 -15.88 13.24 2.67
N ALA A 120 -15.16 14.34 2.90
CA ALA A 120 -15.76 15.59 3.34
C ALA A 120 -16.61 16.22 2.22
N THR A 121 -17.84 16.63 2.55
CA THR A 121 -18.67 17.42 1.62
C THR A 121 -18.15 18.86 1.53
N SER A 122 -18.41 19.57 0.42
CA SER A 122 -17.90 20.93 0.21
C SER A 122 -18.37 21.95 1.26
N SER A 123 -19.53 21.71 1.88
CA SER A 123 -20.08 22.48 2.99
C SER A 123 -19.35 22.26 4.32
N GLU A 124 -18.72 21.10 4.49
CA GLU A 124 -17.97 20.74 5.70
C GLU A 124 -16.49 21.10 5.61
N MET A 125 -15.99 21.42 4.41
CA MET A 125 -14.59 21.76 4.18
C MET A 125 -14.28 23.20 4.62
N ASP A 126 -13.27 23.35 5.46
CA ASP A 126 -12.61 24.62 5.74
C ASP A 126 -11.89 25.19 4.49
N ASN A 127 -11.39 26.42 4.60
CA ASN A 127 -10.74 27.11 3.48
C ASN A 127 -9.42 26.46 3.07
N HIS A 128 -8.62 25.95 4.03
CA HIS A 128 -7.34 25.30 3.74
C HIS A 128 -7.55 24.03 2.90
N THR A 129 -8.53 23.22 3.28
CA THR A 129 -8.91 21.99 2.59
C THR A 129 -9.48 22.31 1.19
N LYS A 130 -10.23 23.42 1.04
CA LYS A 130 -10.68 23.90 -0.28
C LYS A 130 -9.51 24.33 -1.16
N THR A 131 -8.55 25.09 -0.63
CA THR A 131 -7.35 25.51 -1.37
C THR A 131 -6.54 24.29 -1.82
N PHE A 132 -6.21 23.38 -0.90
CA PHE A 132 -5.51 22.12 -1.21
C PHE A 132 -6.20 21.36 -2.35
N ARG A 133 -7.50 21.08 -2.19
CA ARG A 133 -8.29 20.35 -3.19
C ARG A 133 -8.25 21.04 -4.55
N ASN A 134 -8.45 22.35 -4.58
CA ASN A 134 -8.47 23.11 -5.83
C ASN A 134 -7.09 23.11 -6.49
N ARG A 135 -5.99 23.25 -5.73
CA ARG A 135 -4.62 23.18 -6.27
C ARG A 135 -4.30 21.81 -6.86
N VAL A 136 -4.68 20.73 -6.18
CA VAL A 136 -4.53 19.35 -6.70
C VAL A 136 -5.34 19.16 -7.99
N ARG A 137 -6.61 19.61 -8.00
CA ARG A 137 -7.48 19.55 -9.18
C ARG A 137 -6.91 20.30 -10.37
N THR A 138 -6.42 21.52 -10.14
CA THR A 138 -5.80 22.35 -11.20
C THR A 138 -4.53 21.72 -11.75
N ARG A 139 -3.70 21.11 -10.89
CA ARG A 139 -2.46 20.44 -11.35
C ARG A 139 -2.77 19.18 -12.16
N ASP A 140 -3.59 18.29 -11.60
CA ASP A 140 -3.76 16.94 -12.15
C ASP A 140 -4.79 16.91 -13.27
N GLY A 141 -5.93 17.60 -13.09
CA GLY A 141 -7.03 17.66 -14.06
C GLY A 141 -7.70 16.32 -14.40
N ARG A 142 -7.20 15.20 -13.89
CA ARG A 142 -7.66 13.83 -14.10
C ARG A 142 -7.16 12.92 -12.99
N CYS A 143 -7.73 11.74 -12.85
CA CYS A 143 -7.16 10.71 -11.98
C CYS A 143 -5.72 10.39 -12.41
N VAL A 144 -4.76 10.48 -11.49
CA VAL A 144 -3.34 10.27 -11.83
C VAL A 144 -3.02 8.81 -12.16
N ILE A 145 -3.86 7.85 -11.76
CA ILE A 145 -3.67 6.42 -12.06
C ILE A 145 -4.40 6.04 -13.36
N THR A 146 -5.73 6.19 -13.38
CA THR A 146 -6.56 5.73 -14.51
C THR A 146 -6.65 6.73 -15.66
N ARG A 147 -6.10 7.94 -15.49
CA ARG A 147 -6.18 9.06 -16.44
C ARG A 147 -7.60 9.55 -16.74
N THR A 148 -8.59 9.08 -15.98
CA THR A 148 -10.00 9.48 -16.12
C THR A 148 -10.16 10.96 -15.77
N GLY A 149 -10.63 11.76 -16.74
CA GLY A 149 -10.92 13.18 -16.56
C GLY A 149 -12.29 13.46 -15.93
N PRO A 150 -12.59 14.74 -15.63
CA PRO A 150 -13.90 15.17 -15.15
C PRO A 150 -15.00 14.94 -16.19
N ILE A 151 -16.24 14.72 -15.72
CA ILE A 151 -17.42 14.54 -16.57
C ILE A 151 -18.13 15.89 -16.68
N GLY A 152 -18.30 16.41 -17.89
CA GLY A 152 -18.96 17.70 -18.11
C GLY A 152 -18.21 18.92 -17.53
N GLY A 153 -16.92 18.78 -17.22
CA GLY A 153 -16.13 19.80 -16.53
C GLY A 153 -16.20 19.71 -15.00
N ASP A 154 -17.11 18.91 -14.47
CA ASP A 154 -17.23 18.68 -13.03
C ASP A 154 -16.32 17.54 -12.56
N PHE A 155 -15.63 17.77 -11.45
CA PHE A 155 -14.80 16.76 -10.78
C PHE A 155 -15.65 15.70 -10.03
N ILE A 156 -16.85 15.41 -10.52
CA ILE A 156 -17.71 14.33 -10.05
C ILE A 156 -16.92 13.01 -10.17
N ARG A 157 -16.92 12.19 -9.11
CA ARG A 157 -16.13 10.94 -8.97
C ARG A 157 -14.60 11.12 -8.91
N LEU A 158 -14.11 12.36 -8.78
CA LEU A 158 -12.69 12.66 -8.58
C LEU A 158 -12.48 13.35 -7.23
N SER A 159 -11.57 12.80 -6.43
CA SER A 159 -11.26 13.27 -5.09
C SER A 159 -9.77 13.57 -4.97
N ALA A 160 -9.44 14.71 -4.34
CA ALA A 160 -8.06 15.01 -3.97
C ALA A 160 -7.73 14.20 -2.71
N ALA A 161 -6.80 13.27 -2.85
CA ALA A 161 -6.32 12.38 -1.80
C ALA A 161 -5.03 12.93 -1.22
N HIS A 162 -4.91 12.96 0.11
CA HIS A 162 -3.61 13.20 0.74
C HIS A 162 -2.73 11.94 0.64
N ILE A 163 -1.48 12.08 0.23
CA ILE A 163 -0.52 10.96 0.21
C ILE A 163 -0.16 10.58 1.64
N PHE A 164 0.15 11.56 2.49
CA PHE A 164 0.28 11.43 3.94
C PHE A 164 -1.01 11.94 4.59
N PRO A 165 -1.73 11.09 5.33
CA PRO A 165 -3.08 11.37 5.81
C PRO A 165 -3.14 12.52 6.81
N ILE A 166 -4.10 13.44 6.62
CA ILE A 166 -4.31 14.60 7.50
C ILE A 166 -4.68 14.21 8.95
N ALA A 167 -5.31 13.05 9.14
CA ALA A 167 -5.63 12.50 10.46
C ALA A 167 -4.38 12.32 11.34
N HIS A 168 -3.20 12.22 10.74
CA HIS A 168 -1.94 11.97 11.44
C HIS A 168 -1.01 13.19 11.46
N LEU A 169 -1.58 14.40 11.54
CA LEU A 169 -0.84 15.68 11.63
C LEU A 169 0.19 15.70 12.77
N GLY A 170 -0.11 15.07 13.91
CA GLY A 170 0.85 14.95 15.02
C GLY A 170 2.13 14.23 14.60
N MET A 171 2.00 13.11 13.90
CA MET A 171 3.13 12.34 13.38
C MET A 171 3.86 13.07 12.26
N TRP A 172 3.10 13.71 11.36
CA TRP A 172 3.67 14.59 10.33
C TRP A 172 4.62 15.63 10.91
N LYS A 173 4.24 16.25 12.04
CA LYS A 173 5.05 17.22 12.77
C LYS A 173 6.24 16.56 13.48
N SER A 174 6.01 15.51 14.28
CA SER A 174 7.05 14.88 15.09
C SER A 174 8.17 14.26 14.26
N GLU A 175 7.83 13.69 13.10
CA GLU A 175 8.80 13.08 12.17
C GLU A 175 9.34 14.09 11.15
N SER A 176 8.97 15.36 11.26
CA SER A 176 9.45 16.43 10.38
C SER A 176 9.20 16.20 8.89
N TRP A 177 8.08 15.57 8.52
CA TRP A 177 7.73 15.29 7.11
C TRP A 177 7.59 16.55 6.26
N HIS A 178 7.25 17.69 6.88
CA HIS A 178 7.25 19.01 6.25
C HIS A 178 8.59 19.38 5.58
N ARG A 179 9.73 18.83 6.04
CA ARG A 179 11.04 19.07 5.41
C ARG A 179 11.18 18.46 4.02
N GLN A 180 10.29 17.52 3.66
CA GLN A 180 10.22 16.93 2.32
C GLN A 180 9.40 17.78 1.34
N ILE A 181 8.81 18.87 1.82
CA ILE A 181 7.96 19.77 1.04
C ILE A 181 8.76 21.01 0.65
N THR A 182 8.66 21.37 -0.62
CA THR A 182 9.26 22.55 -1.24
C THR A 182 8.22 23.50 -1.85
N ASP A 183 6.94 23.12 -1.81
CA ASP A 183 5.81 23.98 -2.13
C ASP A 183 5.83 25.24 -1.26
N ASP A 184 5.77 26.40 -1.90
CA ASP A 184 5.80 27.72 -1.29
C ASP A 184 4.45 28.43 -1.31
N LYS A 185 3.37 27.72 -1.69
CA LYS A 185 2.02 28.28 -1.87
C LYS A 185 0.93 27.55 -1.09
N TYR A 186 1.29 26.76 -0.09
CA TYR A 186 0.30 26.11 0.77
C TYR A 186 -0.17 27.04 1.88
N ASP A 187 -1.41 26.87 2.29
CA ASP A 187 -1.97 27.57 3.43
C ASP A 187 -1.68 26.78 4.72
N GLY A 188 -1.47 27.48 5.83
CA GLY A 188 -1.18 26.88 7.14
C GLY A 188 0.33 26.77 7.44
N GLU A 189 0.69 26.52 8.70
CA GLU A 189 2.09 26.41 9.13
C GLU A 189 2.65 25.00 8.99
N SER A 190 1.79 24.00 8.82
CA SER A 190 2.19 22.59 8.88
C SER A 190 2.79 22.05 7.59
N GLY A 191 2.40 22.60 6.43
CA GLY A 191 2.72 22.04 5.12
C GLY A 191 1.96 20.76 4.75
N ILE A 192 1.07 20.26 5.60
CA ILE A 192 0.32 19.02 5.33
C ILE A 192 -0.67 19.19 4.16
N ASN A 193 -1.17 20.40 3.97
CA ASN A 193 -2.05 20.80 2.86
C ASN A 193 -1.27 21.29 1.63
N SER A 194 0.03 20.97 1.55
CA SER A 194 0.82 21.16 0.34
C SER A 194 0.24 20.38 -0.83
N VAL A 195 0.29 20.98 -2.03
CA VAL A 195 -0.10 20.27 -3.26
C VAL A 195 0.79 19.05 -3.52
N GLN A 196 2.02 19.04 -3.00
CA GLN A 196 2.93 17.89 -3.11
C GLN A 196 2.51 16.73 -2.21
N ASN A 197 1.71 16.98 -1.16
CA ASN A 197 1.08 15.93 -0.37
C ASN A 197 -0.27 15.49 -0.96
N GLY A 198 -0.62 15.90 -2.18
CA GLY A 198 -1.91 15.59 -2.79
C GLY A 198 -1.80 14.94 -4.15
N ILE A 199 -2.74 14.05 -4.47
CA ILE A 199 -2.99 13.51 -5.82
C ILE A 199 -4.49 13.42 -6.10
N LEU A 200 -4.88 13.59 -7.36
CA LEU A 200 -6.28 13.44 -7.78
C LEU A 200 -6.55 11.98 -8.15
N LEU A 201 -7.55 11.36 -7.52
CA LEU A 201 -7.92 9.96 -7.75
C LEU A 201 -9.39 9.81 -8.14
N ARG A 202 -9.68 8.78 -8.94
CA ARG A 202 -11.05 8.28 -9.15
C ARG A 202 -11.53 7.69 -7.83
N SER A 203 -12.80 7.90 -7.49
CA SER A 203 -13.38 7.56 -6.19
C SER A 203 -13.04 6.13 -5.72
N ASP A 204 -13.28 5.13 -6.55
CA ASP A 204 -12.93 3.72 -6.28
C ASP A 204 -11.42 3.49 -6.08
N VAL A 205 -10.57 4.17 -6.87
CA VAL A 205 -9.11 4.08 -6.75
C VAL A 205 -8.61 4.78 -5.49
N HIS A 206 -9.28 5.85 -5.05
CA HIS A 206 -8.99 6.53 -3.78
C HIS A 206 -9.25 5.58 -2.61
N ASP A 207 -10.35 4.84 -2.65
CA ASP A 207 -10.70 3.88 -1.60
C ASP A 207 -9.63 2.77 -1.52
N LEU A 208 -9.12 2.29 -2.66
CA LEU A 208 -7.99 1.34 -2.70
C LEU A 208 -6.66 1.95 -2.20
N PHE A 209 -6.46 3.25 -2.41
CA PHE A 209 -5.23 3.96 -2.03
C PHE A 209 -5.16 4.15 -0.52
N ASP A 210 -6.27 4.54 0.10
CA ASP A 210 -6.37 4.68 1.56
C ASP A 210 -6.30 3.34 2.29
N THR A 211 -6.79 2.25 1.67
CA THR A 211 -6.74 0.90 2.24
C THR A 211 -5.45 0.12 1.91
N PHE A 212 -4.47 0.81 1.29
CA PHE A 212 -3.16 0.30 0.91
C PHE A 212 -3.18 -0.87 -0.10
N TYR A 213 -4.25 -1.00 -0.90
CA TYR A 213 -4.36 -2.01 -1.97
C TYR A 213 -3.80 -1.56 -3.31
N ILE A 214 -3.50 -0.27 -3.46
CA ILE A 214 -2.77 0.24 -4.60
C ILE A 214 -1.58 1.09 -4.13
N ALA A 215 -0.44 0.90 -4.79
CA ALA A 215 0.78 1.66 -4.51
C ALA A 215 1.34 2.28 -5.79
N VAL A 216 2.16 3.32 -5.62
CA VAL A 216 2.94 3.94 -6.70
C VAL A 216 4.39 3.93 -6.28
N ASN A 217 5.27 3.26 -7.04
CA ASN A 217 6.70 3.28 -6.78
C ASN A 217 7.39 4.37 -7.62
N PRO A 218 7.80 5.49 -7.01
CA PRO A 218 8.45 6.56 -7.75
C PRO A 218 9.86 6.17 -8.25
N ASP A 219 10.50 5.14 -7.66
CA ASP A 219 11.81 4.63 -8.10
C ASP A 219 11.70 3.76 -9.37
N ARG A 220 10.49 3.33 -9.75
CA ARG A 220 10.18 2.55 -10.96
C ARG A 220 9.34 3.37 -11.95
N ASP A 221 9.80 4.58 -12.24
CA ASP A 221 9.09 5.54 -13.11
C ASP A 221 7.62 5.80 -12.70
N TYR A 222 7.33 5.76 -11.39
CA TYR A 222 5.96 5.90 -10.88
C TYR A 222 5.00 4.81 -11.37
N LYS A 223 5.52 3.59 -11.58
CA LYS A 223 4.72 2.38 -11.81
C LYS A 223 3.79 2.11 -10.64
N THR A 224 2.57 1.73 -10.97
CA THR A 224 1.52 1.33 -10.04
C THR A 224 1.58 -0.17 -9.76
N TYR A 225 1.20 -0.55 -8.55
CA TYR A 225 1.05 -1.94 -8.12
C TYR A 225 -0.30 -2.14 -7.46
N CYS A 226 -1.11 -3.05 -7.99
CA CYS A 226 -2.40 -3.42 -7.42
C CYS A 226 -2.29 -4.79 -6.70
N PHE A 227 -2.56 -4.80 -5.41
CA PHE A 227 -2.53 -6.01 -4.56
C PHE A 227 -3.87 -6.77 -4.54
N LEU A 228 -4.75 -6.46 -5.50
CA LEU A 228 -6.01 -7.16 -5.74
C LEU A 228 -6.03 -7.68 -7.18
N ASN A 229 -7.01 -8.54 -7.48
CA ASN A 229 -7.29 -9.02 -8.82
C ASN A 229 -7.97 -7.94 -9.68
N ASP A 230 -7.23 -6.87 -9.95
CA ASP A 230 -7.63 -5.79 -10.85
C ASP A 230 -6.45 -5.41 -11.76
N PRO A 231 -6.24 -6.15 -12.86
CA PRO A 231 -5.19 -5.84 -13.83
C PRO A 231 -5.35 -4.46 -14.48
N THR A 232 -6.53 -3.81 -14.39
CA THR A 232 -6.77 -2.49 -14.99
C THR A 232 -6.11 -1.36 -14.21
N LEU A 233 -5.68 -1.62 -12.98
CA LEU A 233 -5.01 -0.67 -12.08
C LEU A 233 -3.54 -1.02 -11.83
N ASP A 234 -3.05 -2.14 -12.35
CA ASP A 234 -1.68 -2.61 -12.17
C ASP A 234 -0.79 -2.23 -13.35
N ASN A 235 0.51 -2.11 -13.10
CA ASN A 235 1.54 -1.85 -14.14
C ASN A 235 1.28 -0.59 -15.00
N LEU A 236 0.50 0.37 -14.50
CA LEU A 236 0.33 1.68 -15.13
C LEU A 236 1.41 2.66 -14.65
N ILE A 237 1.78 3.61 -15.51
CA ILE A 237 2.61 4.76 -15.12
C ILE A 237 1.73 5.91 -14.66
N MET A 238 1.87 6.31 -13.39
CA MET A 238 1.16 7.44 -12.82
C MET A 238 1.38 8.70 -13.67
N PHE A 239 0.28 9.33 -14.08
CA PHE A 239 0.31 10.61 -14.76
C PHE A 239 0.90 11.70 -13.86
N ARG A 240 1.82 12.47 -14.43
CA ARG A 240 2.36 13.69 -13.84
C ARG A 240 2.21 14.83 -14.83
N ALA A 241 1.81 16.00 -14.35
CA ALA A 241 1.56 17.15 -15.21
C ALA A 241 2.88 17.68 -15.79
N THR A 242 3.15 17.46 -17.08
CA THR A 242 4.46 17.72 -17.72
C THR A 242 4.92 19.17 -17.65
N ASN A 243 3.99 20.13 -17.61
CA ASN A 243 4.30 21.56 -17.57
C ASN A 243 4.35 22.14 -16.14
N THR A 244 4.26 21.27 -15.11
CA THR A 244 4.31 21.68 -13.71
C THR A 244 5.72 21.51 -13.16
N VAL A 245 6.27 22.60 -12.58
CA VAL A 245 7.57 22.57 -11.90
C VAL A 245 7.58 21.61 -10.71
N ASP A 246 8.74 21.02 -10.41
CA ASP A 246 8.89 19.93 -9.44
C ASP A 246 8.37 20.25 -8.04
N LYS A 247 8.52 21.50 -7.58
CA LYS A 247 8.00 21.94 -6.27
C LYS A 247 6.48 21.89 -6.12
N TYR A 248 5.74 21.64 -7.20
CA TYR A 248 4.29 21.42 -7.16
C TYR A 248 3.88 20.00 -7.60
N GLN A 249 4.83 19.16 -8.04
CA GLN A 249 4.57 17.75 -8.34
C GLN A 249 4.32 16.94 -7.05
N PRO A 250 3.63 15.80 -7.12
CA PRO A 250 3.53 14.88 -5.98
C PRO A 250 4.90 14.58 -5.37
N CYS A 251 5.01 14.68 -4.04
CA CYS A 251 6.28 14.51 -3.35
C CYS A 251 6.75 13.05 -3.49
N ARG A 252 7.93 12.87 -4.09
CA ARG A 252 8.57 11.57 -4.24
C ARG A 252 8.74 10.83 -2.91
N ALA A 253 9.20 11.52 -1.86
CA ALA A 253 9.47 10.92 -0.57
C ALA A 253 8.20 10.37 0.09
N LEU A 254 7.08 11.09 -0.02
CA LEU A 254 5.79 10.66 0.51
C LEU A 254 5.25 9.45 -0.25
N LEU A 255 5.35 9.45 -1.59
CA LEU A 255 4.96 8.29 -2.41
C LEU A 255 5.80 7.06 -2.09
N LYS A 256 7.12 7.24 -1.92
CA LYS A 256 8.03 6.15 -1.54
C LYS A 256 7.70 5.57 -0.16
N HIS A 257 7.36 6.43 0.81
CA HIS A 257 6.92 5.98 2.12
C HIS A 257 5.62 5.18 2.04
N LEU A 258 4.62 5.68 1.29
CA LEU A 258 3.37 4.96 1.08
C LEU A 258 3.60 3.61 0.39
N PHE A 259 4.42 3.57 -0.66
CA PHE A 259 4.79 2.33 -1.34
C PHE A 259 5.39 1.30 -0.38
N LYS A 260 6.34 1.71 0.49
CA LYS A 260 6.89 0.84 1.54
C LYS A 260 5.78 0.24 2.40
N MET A 261 4.83 1.05 2.84
CA MET A 261 3.73 0.61 3.70
C MET A 261 2.75 -0.32 2.99
N CYS A 262 2.39 -0.04 1.73
CA CYS A 262 1.53 -0.93 0.94
C CYS A 262 2.19 -2.29 0.73
N VAL A 263 3.45 -2.32 0.32
CA VAL A 263 4.21 -3.57 0.14
C VAL A 263 4.24 -4.34 1.45
N LEU A 264 4.68 -3.70 2.53
CA LEU A 264 4.85 -4.35 3.83
C LEU A 264 3.54 -4.93 4.35
N LEU A 265 2.44 -4.18 4.25
CA LEU A 265 1.13 -4.64 4.69
C LEU A 265 0.64 -5.85 3.90
N ASN A 266 0.68 -5.77 2.57
CA ASN A 266 0.18 -6.85 1.72
C ASN A 266 1.08 -8.08 1.75
N MET A 267 2.40 -7.91 1.83
CA MET A 267 3.37 -9.01 1.91
C MET A 267 3.24 -9.84 3.20
N LYS A 268 2.94 -9.20 4.33
CA LYS A 268 2.76 -9.90 5.64
C LYS A 268 1.35 -10.39 5.91
N GLY A 269 0.43 -10.11 5.00
CA GLY A 269 -0.90 -10.68 5.05
C GLY A 269 -1.87 -9.85 5.84
N ARG A 270 -1.60 -8.54 5.87
CA ARG A 270 -2.37 -7.54 6.61
C ARG A 270 -2.40 -7.78 8.13
N THR A 271 -1.53 -8.66 8.64
CA THR A 271 -1.40 -8.97 10.06
C THR A 271 -1.07 -7.71 10.88
N GLY A 272 -1.87 -7.45 11.91
CA GLY A 272 -1.69 -6.31 12.81
C GLY A 272 -2.15 -4.97 12.25
N TYR A 273 -2.78 -4.93 11.08
CA TYR A 273 -3.54 -3.76 10.62
C TYR A 273 -5.00 -3.92 11.01
N PRO A 274 -5.69 -2.85 11.43
CA PRO A 274 -7.10 -2.93 11.80
C PRO A 274 -7.96 -3.46 10.65
N VAL A 275 -8.88 -4.37 10.97
CA VAL A 275 -9.95 -4.74 10.06
C VAL A 275 -11.07 -3.73 10.27
N TRP A 276 -11.32 -2.90 9.27
CA TRP A 276 -12.45 -1.99 9.26
C TRP A 276 -13.51 -2.55 8.33
N ASP A 277 -14.77 -2.46 8.71
CA ASP A 277 -15.88 -2.65 7.78
C ASP A 277 -15.95 -1.42 6.85
N GLU A 278 -15.14 -1.46 5.79
CA GLU A 278 -15.10 -0.43 4.74
C GLU A 278 -16.42 -0.34 3.96
N ASP A 279 -17.27 -1.38 4.06
CA ASP A 279 -18.60 -1.45 3.45
C ASP A 279 -19.66 -0.64 4.22
N ILE A 280 -19.35 -0.10 5.41
CA ILE A 280 -20.26 0.78 6.16
C ILE A 280 -20.22 2.19 5.55
N PRO A 281 -21.33 2.68 4.95
CA PRO A 281 -21.36 3.99 4.35
C PRO A 281 -21.09 5.11 5.37
N PRO A 282 -20.47 6.23 4.97
CA PRO A 282 -20.30 7.39 5.84
C PRO A 282 -21.64 7.83 6.46
N GLY A 283 -21.72 7.88 7.79
CA GLY A 283 -22.94 8.23 8.53
C GLY A 283 -23.83 7.05 8.93
N CYS A 284 -23.48 5.83 8.51
CA CYS A 284 -24.10 4.58 8.94
C CYS A 284 -23.27 3.86 10.02
N ASP A 285 -22.31 4.56 10.64
CA ASP A 285 -21.56 4.06 11.77
C ASP A 285 -22.54 3.85 12.93
N ASP A 286 -22.98 2.62 13.15
CA ASP A 286 -23.81 2.32 14.30
C ASP A 286 -22.94 2.57 15.55
N MET A 287 -23.28 3.60 16.33
CA MET A 287 -22.52 3.99 17.53
C MET A 287 -22.34 2.80 18.51
N THR A 288 -23.21 1.81 18.39
CA THR A 288 -23.16 0.51 19.07
C THR A 288 -21.98 -0.37 18.66
N GLU A 289 -21.55 -0.35 17.40
CA GLU A 289 -20.37 -1.07 16.90
C GLU A 289 -19.07 -0.34 17.28
N VAL A 290 -19.07 0.98 17.08
CA VAL A 290 -17.95 1.88 17.42
C VAL A 290 -17.57 1.81 18.91
N SER A 291 -18.56 1.67 19.79
CA SER A 291 -18.33 1.65 21.24
C SER A 291 -17.82 0.31 21.78
N ARG A 292 -17.99 -0.81 21.05
CA ARG A 292 -17.75 -2.17 21.54
C ARG A 292 -16.43 -2.80 21.09
N SER A 293 -15.90 -2.46 19.92
CA SER A 293 -14.62 -3.00 19.42
C SER A 293 -13.46 -2.02 19.60
N LYS A 294 -12.22 -2.55 19.66
CA LYS A 294 -11.02 -1.68 19.69
C LYS A 294 -10.83 -0.99 18.34
N GLU A 295 -11.17 -1.70 17.27
CA GLU A 295 -11.09 -1.31 15.88
C GLU A 295 -12.08 -0.19 15.56
N GLY A 296 -13.32 -0.28 16.08
CA GLY A 296 -14.34 0.76 15.94
C GLY A 296 -13.95 2.06 16.65
N LYS A 297 -13.36 1.97 17.85
CA LYS A 297 -12.81 3.14 18.56
C LYS A 297 -11.68 3.79 17.79
N LEU A 298 -10.73 3.00 17.30
CA LEU A 298 -9.60 3.50 16.50
C LEU A 298 -10.07 4.15 15.20
N ARG A 299 -11.08 3.59 14.54
CA ARG A 299 -11.72 4.20 13.35
C ARG A 299 -12.34 5.56 13.72
N LEU A 300 -13.15 5.63 14.78
CA LEU A 300 -13.75 6.89 15.24
C LEU A 300 -12.68 7.94 15.58
N GLU A 301 -11.66 7.56 16.34
CA GLU A 301 -10.53 8.45 16.67
C GLU A 301 -9.83 8.97 15.42
N THR A 302 -9.64 8.13 14.41
CA THR A 302 -9.03 8.51 13.13
C THR A 302 -9.92 9.48 12.34
N ILE A 303 -11.25 9.25 12.32
CA ILE A 303 -12.22 10.16 11.68
C ILE A 303 -12.22 11.52 12.38
N LEU A 304 -12.30 11.52 13.72
CA LEU A 304 -12.30 12.74 14.53
C LEU A 304 -10.99 13.52 14.36
N ALA A 305 -9.85 12.84 14.39
CA ALA A 305 -8.55 13.45 14.15
C ALA A 305 -8.47 14.08 12.75
N GLY A 306 -8.99 13.40 11.72
CA GLY A 306 -9.07 13.95 10.36
C GLY A 306 -9.86 15.27 10.31
N LYS A 307 -11.04 15.31 10.94
CA LYS A 307 -11.90 16.50 11.00
C LYS A 307 -11.28 17.65 11.82
N LEU A 308 -10.69 17.33 12.97
CA LEU A 308 -10.05 18.32 13.83
C LEU A 308 -8.80 18.91 13.15
N ASN A 309 -7.96 18.06 12.57
CA ASN A 309 -6.73 18.49 11.93
C ASN A 309 -6.99 19.29 10.66
N SER A 310 -8.08 19.03 9.91
CA SER A 310 -8.42 19.87 8.76
C SER A 310 -8.61 21.35 9.15
N SER A 311 -9.16 21.60 10.35
CA SER A 311 -9.35 22.94 10.90
C SER A 311 -8.07 23.57 11.47
N LEU A 312 -7.02 22.77 11.72
CA LEU A 312 -5.77 23.20 12.36
C LEU A 312 -4.57 23.25 11.38
N ALA A 313 -4.73 22.73 10.17
CA ALA A 313 -3.65 22.40 9.24
C ALA A 313 -3.04 23.61 8.52
#